data_AF-A0A8C6RBV8-F1
#
_entry.id   AF-A0A8C6RBV8-F1
#
_cell.length_a   1.000
_cell.length_b   1.000
_cell.length_c   1.000
_cell.angle_alpha   90.00
_cell.angle_beta   90.00
_cell.angle_gamma   90.00
#
_symmetry.space_group_name_H-M   'P 1'
#
loop_
_entity.id
_entity.type
_entity.pdbx_description
1 polymer ?
#
loop_
_entity_poly.entity_id
_entity_poly.type
_entity_poly.pdbx_seq_one_letter_code
_entity_poly.pdbx_strand_id
1 'polypeptide(L)'
;MWKAGGMSAELGVGFALRAVKERVQQAVARRPRDLPAIQPRLVAVSKTKPADMVIEAYDHGQRTFGENYVRFLPQRILSSCPEIKWHFIGHLQKQNVNKLMDRTPSLCHPPSV
;
A
#
# COMPACT_ATOMS: atom_id res chain seq x y z
N MET A 1 -13.49 18.56 -3.21
CA MET A 1 -14.11 17.72 -2.16
C MET A 1 -14.46 16.37 -2.78
N TRP A 2 -13.66 15.33 -2.55
CA TRP A 2 -13.86 14.01 -3.16
C TRP A 2 -14.51 13.12 -2.10
N LYS A 3 -15.81 12.83 -2.27
CA LYS A 3 -16.51 11.84 -1.45
C LYS A 3 -16.02 10.45 -1.85
N ALA A 4 -15.00 9.96 -1.16
CA ALA A 4 -14.64 8.55 -1.16
C ALA A 4 -15.36 7.86 0.01
N GLY A 5 -16.64 7.56 -0.16
CA GLY A 5 -17.41 6.86 0.87
C GLY A 5 -18.79 6.51 0.34
N GLY A 6 -19.01 5.24 0.02
CA GLY A 6 -20.31 4.75 -0.46
C GLY A 6 -20.15 3.37 -1.10
N MET A 7 -19.67 3.30 -2.33
CA MET A 7 -19.80 2.09 -3.15
C MET A 7 -18.76 0.98 -2.88
N SER A 8 -17.69 1.27 -2.13
CA SER A 8 -16.63 0.28 -1.86
C SER A 8 -16.87 -0.57 -0.62
N ALA A 9 -17.81 -0.19 0.24
CA ALA A 9 -18.11 -0.94 1.47
C ALA A 9 -19.06 -2.12 1.21
N GLU A 10 -19.91 -2.05 0.18
CA GLU A 10 -20.90 -3.10 -0.14
C GLU A 10 -20.36 -4.21 -1.06
N LEU A 11 -19.29 -3.92 -1.83
CA LEU A 11 -18.72 -4.86 -2.82
C LEU A 11 -17.40 -5.52 -2.38
N GLY A 12 -16.93 -5.22 -1.17
CA GLY A 12 -15.69 -5.78 -0.59
C GLY A 12 -14.40 -5.13 -1.10
N VAL A 13 -13.30 -5.38 -0.39
CA VAL A 13 -11.96 -4.85 -0.69
C VAL A 13 -11.42 -5.45 -1.98
N GLY A 14 -11.73 -6.72 -2.26
CA GLY A 14 -11.30 -7.40 -3.50
C GLY A 14 -11.80 -6.71 -4.78
N PHE A 15 -13.08 -6.32 -4.81
CA PHE A 15 -13.66 -5.61 -5.95
C PHE A 15 -12.98 -4.25 -6.15
N ALA A 16 -12.83 -3.49 -5.06
CA ALA A 16 -12.19 -2.19 -5.09
C ALA A 16 -10.73 -2.27 -5.58
N LEU A 17 -10.00 -3.29 -5.13
CA LEU A 17 -8.63 -3.53 -5.55
C LEU A 17 -8.53 -3.83 -7.04
N ARG A 18 -9.44 -4.67 -7.58
CA ARG A 18 -9.51 -4.97 -9.02
C ARG A 18 -9.80 -3.71 -9.83
N ALA A 19 -10.80 -2.94 -9.44
CA ALA A 19 -11.16 -1.70 -10.11
C ALA A 19 -10.01 -0.67 -10.11
N VAL A 20 -9.22 -0.60 -9.03
CA VAL A 20 -8.02 0.24 -8.98
C VAL A 20 -6.94 -0.29 -9.93
N LYS A 21 -6.66 -1.60 -9.92
CA LYS A 21 -5.66 -2.22 -10.80
C LYS A 21 -6.00 -1.99 -12.27
N GLU A 22 -7.26 -2.12 -12.66
CA GLU A 22 -7.73 -1.85 -14.03
C GLU A 22 -7.51 -0.39 -14.43
N ARG A 23 -7.86 0.57 -13.55
CA ARG A 23 -7.60 2.00 -13.82
C ARG A 23 -6.11 2.30 -13.97
N VAL A 24 -5.26 1.66 -13.17
CA VAL A 24 -3.81 1.78 -13.31
C VAL A 24 -3.35 1.25 -14.67
N GLN A 25 -3.84 0.08 -15.10
CA GLN A 25 -3.50 -0.48 -16.41
C GLN A 25 -3.97 0.41 -17.56
N GLN A 26 -5.18 0.97 -17.48
CA GLN A 26 -5.67 1.94 -18.46
C GLN A 26 -4.80 3.20 -18.52
N ALA A 27 -4.32 3.71 -17.38
CA ALA A 27 -3.42 4.85 -17.34
C ALA A 27 -2.05 4.53 -17.96
N VAL A 28 -1.52 3.33 -17.70
CA VAL A 28 -0.28 2.84 -18.33
C VAL A 28 -0.44 2.70 -19.84
N ALA A 29 -1.57 2.18 -20.31
CA ALA A 29 -1.85 2.04 -21.75
C ALA A 29 -1.97 3.39 -22.49
N ARG A 30 -2.37 4.46 -21.79
CA ARG A 30 -2.44 5.83 -22.32
C ARG A 30 -1.09 6.56 -22.33
N ARG A 31 -0.04 5.95 -21.76
CA ARG A 31 1.27 6.57 -21.67
C ARG A 31 1.85 6.81 -23.09
N PRO A 32 2.41 8.00 -23.37
CA PRO A 32 3.13 8.26 -24.61
C PRO A 32 4.28 7.27 -24.84
N ARG A 33 4.48 6.85 -26.10
CA ARG A 33 5.45 5.80 -26.48
C ARG A 33 6.91 6.23 -26.38
N ASP A 34 7.16 7.54 -26.34
CA ASP A 34 8.47 8.18 -26.17
C ASP A 34 8.96 8.14 -24.70
N LEU A 35 8.08 7.82 -23.75
CA LEU A 35 8.46 7.67 -22.35
C LEU A 35 8.79 6.20 -22.01
N PRO A 36 9.76 5.95 -21.11
CA PRO A 36 10.12 4.59 -20.69
C PRO A 36 8.92 3.78 -20.17
N ALA A 37 8.74 2.53 -20.60
CA ALA A 37 7.64 1.68 -20.17
C ALA A 37 7.83 1.15 -18.73
N ILE A 38 7.67 2.03 -17.74
CA ILE A 38 7.77 1.68 -16.31
C ILE A 38 6.39 1.28 -15.79
N GLN A 39 6.28 0.07 -15.24
CA GLN A 39 5.08 -0.38 -14.55
C GLN A 39 4.99 0.28 -13.17
N PRO A 40 3.95 1.11 -12.90
CA PRO A 40 3.74 1.68 -11.58
C PRO A 40 3.43 0.60 -10.54
N ARG A 41 3.97 0.80 -9.33
CA ARG A 41 3.66 -0.02 -8.16
C ARG A 41 2.44 0.54 -7.44
N LEU A 42 1.43 -0.30 -7.23
CA LEU A 42 0.27 0.05 -6.42
C LEU A 42 0.58 -0.14 -4.94
N VAL A 43 0.61 0.97 -4.19
CA VAL A 43 0.78 0.97 -2.72
C VAL A 43 -0.58 1.21 -2.07
N ALA A 44 -1.12 0.21 -1.37
CA ALA A 44 -2.39 0.32 -0.68
C ALA A 44 -2.22 1.01 0.68
N VAL A 45 -2.86 2.16 0.88
CA VAL A 45 -2.74 2.92 2.13
C VAL A 45 -3.71 2.35 3.17
N SER A 46 -3.17 1.69 4.19
CA SER A 46 -3.95 1.04 5.25
C SER A 46 -4.13 1.89 6.51
N LYS A 47 -3.51 3.09 6.56
CA LYS A 47 -3.64 3.99 7.71
C LYS A 47 -5.12 4.21 8.02
N THR A 48 -5.48 4.09 9.30
CA THR A 48 -6.85 4.23 9.82
C THR A 48 -7.87 3.20 9.29
N LYS A 49 -7.42 2.10 8.67
CA LYS A 49 -8.29 0.99 8.25
C LYS A 49 -8.22 -0.16 9.26
N PRO A 50 -9.33 -0.90 9.46
CA PRO A 50 -9.31 -2.07 10.33
C PRO A 50 -8.40 -3.16 9.74
N ALA A 51 -7.82 -3.98 10.62
CA ALA A 51 -6.92 -5.06 10.23
C ALA A 51 -7.57 -6.07 9.27
N ASP A 52 -8.87 -6.31 9.38
CA ASP A 52 -9.59 -7.26 8.52
C ASP A 52 -9.59 -6.81 7.05
N MET A 53 -9.68 -5.51 6.78
CA MET A 53 -9.56 -4.99 5.40
C MET A 53 -8.13 -5.14 4.84
N VAL A 54 -7.11 -5.11 5.69
CA VAL A 54 -5.71 -5.33 5.28
C VAL A 54 -5.50 -6.80 4.93
N ILE A 55 -6.03 -7.71 5.76
CA ILE A 55 -5.99 -9.16 5.53
C ILE A 55 -6.79 -9.51 4.27
N GLU A 56 -7.99 -8.96 4.08
CA GLU A 56 -8.77 -9.19 2.87
C GLU A 56 -8.03 -8.69 1.61
N ALA A 57 -7.44 -7.50 1.66
CA ALA A 57 -6.60 -7.01 0.56
C ALA A 57 -5.40 -7.95 0.28
N TYR A 58 -4.79 -8.47 1.35
CA TYR A 58 -3.71 -9.44 1.25
C TYR A 58 -4.16 -10.74 0.59
N ASP A 59 -5.31 -11.26 0.96
CA ASP A 59 -5.87 -12.48 0.35
C ASP A 59 -6.20 -12.28 -1.14
N HIS A 60 -6.53 -11.04 -1.54
CA HIS A 60 -6.66 -10.64 -2.94
C HIS A 60 -5.34 -10.29 -3.65
N GLY A 61 -4.22 -10.71 -3.08
CA GLY A 61 -2.89 -10.60 -3.69
C GLY A 61 -2.24 -9.21 -3.54
N GLN A 62 -2.79 -8.29 -2.74
CA GLN A 62 -2.08 -7.07 -2.41
C GLN A 62 -0.92 -7.41 -1.47
N ARG A 63 0.28 -6.93 -1.79
CA ARG A 63 1.48 -7.16 -0.98
C ARG A 63 2.16 -5.88 -0.55
N THR A 64 1.87 -4.76 -1.20
CA THR A 64 2.54 -3.48 -0.92
C THR A 64 1.59 -2.54 -0.19
N PHE A 65 1.92 -2.18 1.05
CA PHE A 65 1.07 -1.35 1.89
C PHE A 65 1.80 -0.11 2.39
N GLY A 66 1.07 0.98 2.55
CA GLY A 66 1.55 2.26 3.03
C GLY A 66 1.03 2.56 4.43
N GLU A 67 1.93 2.77 5.39
CA GLU A 67 1.59 3.09 6.78
C GLU A 67 2.38 4.26 7.33
N ASN A 68 1.81 4.92 8.33
CA ASN A 68 2.55 5.94 9.07
C ASN A 68 3.48 5.30 10.10
N TYR A 69 3.10 4.19 10.71
CA TYR A 69 3.89 3.59 11.79
C TYR A 69 3.65 2.09 11.85
N VAL A 70 4.50 1.32 11.16
CA VAL A 70 4.45 -0.16 11.13
C VAL A 70 4.48 -0.74 12.55
N ARG A 71 5.18 -0.09 13.48
CA ARG A 71 5.25 -0.50 14.90
C ARG A 71 3.91 -0.53 15.65
N PHE A 72 2.90 0.20 15.17
CA PHE A 72 1.57 0.23 15.77
C PHE A 72 0.58 -0.71 15.05
N LEU A 73 1.06 -1.50 14.09
CA LEU A 73 0.22 -2.49 13.45
C LEU A 73 -0.16 -3.59 14.45
N PRO A 74 -1.43 -4.05 14.42
CA PRO A 74 -1.85 -5.21 15.19
C PRO A 74 -0.98 -6.42 14.86
N GLN A 75 -0.58 -7.16 15.90
CA GLN A 75 0.24 -8.37 15.76
C GLN A 75 -0.41 -9.41 14.82
N ARG A 76 -1.75 -9.44 14.76
CA ARG A 76 -2.53 -10.28 13.83
C ARG A 76 -2.16 -10.04 12.37
N ILE A 77 -1.92 -8.80 11.96
CA ILE A 77 -1.52 -8.49 10.57
C ILE A 77 -0.10 -9.01 10.32
N LEU A 78 0.79 -8.80 11.29
CA LEU A 78 2.19 -9.23 11.18
C LEU A 78 2.30 -10.77 11.11
N SER A 79 1.45 -11.50 11.82
CA SER A 79 1.44 -12.97 11.80
C SER A 79 0.72 -13.56 10.58
N SER A 80 -0.39 -12.95 10.15
CA SER A 80 -1.22 -13.49 9.07
C SER A 80 -0.73 -13.09 7.68
N CYS A 81 -0.01 -11.97 7.58
CA CYS A 81 0.41 -11.39 6.30
C CYS A 81 1.93 -11.14 6.26
N PRO A 82 2.77 -12.19 6.40
CA PRO A 82 4.21 -12.05 6.52
C PRO A 82 4.90 -11.49 5.27
N GLU A 83 4.28 -11.64 4.09
CA GLU A 83 4.85 -11.18 2.82
C GLU A 83 4.60 -9.68 2.53
N ILE A 84 3.96 -8.95 3.44
CA ILE A 84 3.69 -7.52 3.22
C ILE A 84 4.99 -6.72 3.18
N LYS A 85 5.14 -5.96 2.09
CA LYS A 85 6.14 -4.90 1.92
C LYS A 85 5.55 -3.59 2.41
N TRP A 86 5.99 -3.15 3.58
CA TRP A 86 5.57 -1.89 4.19
C TRP A 86 6.34 -0.70 3.62
N HIS A 87 5.62 0.36 3.31
CA HIS A 87 6.15 1.66 2.93
C HIS A 87 5.74 2.69 3.96
N PHE A 88 6.71 3.44 4.49
CA PHE A 88 6.40 4.58 5.34
C PHE A 88 5.91 5.74 4.46
N ILE A 89 4.70 6.23 4.71
CA ILE A 89 4.08 7.33 3.95
C ILE A 89 3.77 8.56 4.82
N GLY A 90 4.25 8.55 6.08
CA GLY A 90 4.05 9.64 7.03
C GLY A 90 5.01 10.81 6.78
N HIS A 91 4.79 11.90 7.52
CA HIS A 91 5.74 13.01 7.56
C HIS A 91 6.94 12.62 8.45
N LEU A 92 8.12 12.48 7.85
CA LEU A 92 9.34 12.13 8.58
C LEU A 92 9.95 13.38 9.23
N GLN A 93 9.66 13.58 10.51
CA GLN A 93 10.36 14.60 11.30
C GLN A 93 11.81 14.14 11.54
N LYS A 94 12.79 15.06 11.43
CA LYS A 94 14.25 14.77 11.56
C LYS A 94 14.62 13.88 12.75
N GLN A 95 13.99 14.09 13.91
CA GLN A 95 14.26 13.33 15.14
C GLN A 95 13.74 11.89 15.14
N ASN A 96 12.88 11.52 14.18
CA ASN A 96 12.25 10.20 14.11
C ASN A 96 12.91 9.29 13.06
N VAL A 97 13.96 9.75 12.37
CA VAL A 97 14.72 8.96 11.38
C VAL A 97 15.35 7.72 12.02
N ASN A 98 16.06 7.89 13.15
CA ASN A 98 16.70 6.76 13.85
C ASN A 98 15.68 5.70 14.29
N LYS A 99 14.51 6.13 14.77
CA LYS A 99 13.42 5.23 15.19
C LYS A 99 12.82 4.43 14.03
N LEU A 100 12.97 4.90 12.79
CA LEU A 100 12.50 4.20 11.60
C LEU A 100 13.46 3.08 11.17
N MET A 101 14.76 3.30 11.35
CA MET A 101 15.83 2.41 10.89
C MET A 101 16.02 1.18 11.81
N ASP A 102 15.78 1.32 13.11
CA ASP A 102 16.15 0.30 14.10
C ASP A 102 15.32 -1.00 14.08
N ARG A 103 14.15 -1.05 13.41
CA ARG A 103 13.24 -2.21 13.51
C ARG A 103 12.59 -2.71 12.23
N THR A 104 12.73 -2.02 11.10
CA THR A 104 12.06 -2.46 9.85
C THR A 104 12.95 -2.22 8.63
N PRO A 105 13.88 -3.15 8.32
CA PRO A 105 14.77 -3.03 7.15
C PRO A 105 14.01 -2.89 5.82
N SER A 106 12.78 -3.40 5.74
CA SER A 106 11.95 -3.39 4.53
C SER A 106 11.28 -2.05 4.21
N LEU A 107 11.31 -1.07 5.12
CA LEU A 107 10.71 0.26 4.92
C LEU A 107 11.46 1.10 3.87
N CYS A 108 12.74 0.82 3.66
CA CYS A 108 13.55 1.36 2.58
C CYS A 108 13.89 0.22 1.62
N HIS A 109 13.05 -0.04 0.62
CA HIS A 109 13.57 -0.67 -0.59
C HIS A 109 14.37 0.40 -1.33
N PRO A 110 15.72 0.30 -1.44
CA PRO A 110 16.41 1.05 -2.46
C PRO A 110 15.77 0.68 -3.81
N PRO A 111 15.62 1.64 -4.75
CA PRO A 111 15.22 1.28 -6.10
C PRO A 111 16.21 0.24 -6.60
N SER A 112 15.70 -0.95 -6.94
CA SER A 112 16.48 -1.93 -7.69
C SER A 112 16.87 -1.23 -8.99
N VAL A 113 18.15 -0.86 -9.07
CA VAL A 113 18.83 -0.46 -10.29
C VAL A 113 18.70 -1.56 -11.35
#